data_AF-A0A2K8UE24-F1
#
_entry.id   AF-A0A2K8UE24-F1
#
_cell.length_a   1.000
_cell.length_b   1.000
_cell.length_c   1.000
_cell.angle_alpha   90.00
_cell.angle_beta   90.00
_cell.angle_gamma   90.00
#
_symmetry.space_group_name_H-M   'P 1'
#
loop_
_entity.id
_entity.type
_entity.pdbx_description
1 polymer ?
#
loop_
_entity_poly.entity_id
_entity_poly.type
_entity_poly.pdbx_seq_one_letter_code
_entity_poly.pdbx_strand_id
1 'polypeptide(L)'
;MGDLDLESLTDAGRWPGVFEEMTTIIFDTVANTLPHLDPRSTRTCAVNVIARIATEYGGGSLYIPKNDAITRALRNLEIWAEHDGTTNGPHGIRAIAKRYRMSEQSVWMILRHQRQLNHKNNAV
;
A
#
# COMPACT_ATOMS: atom_id res chain seq x y z
N MET A 1 -6.31 0.45 26.71
CA MET A 1 -6.69 0.92 25.38
C MET A 1 -6.63 2.43 25.46
N GLY A 2 -5.48 3.00 25.10
CA GLY A 2 -5.25 4.44 25.25
C GLY A 2 -6.02 5.20 24.18
N ASP A 3 -6.80 6.20 24.60
CA ASP A 3 -7.42 7.16 23.70
C ASP A 3 -6.35 7.68 22.73
N LEU A 4 -6.57 7.41 21.44
CA LEU A 4 -5.89 8.15 20.40
C LEU A 4 -6.53 9.52 20.42
N ASP A 5 -5.85 10.45 21.09
CA ASP A 5 -6.21 11.85 21.10
C ASP A 5 -6.20 12.38 19.65
N LEU A 6 -7.38 12.44 19.06
CA LEU A 6 -7.64 12.88 17.69
C LEU A 6 -7.25 14.36 17.51
N GLU A 7 -7.15 15.15 18.60
CA GLU A 7 -6.69 16.54 18.54
C GLU A 7 -5.18 16.62 18.24
N SER A 8 -4.38 15.66 18.72
CA SER A 8 -2.93 15.60 18.44
C SER A 8 -2.56 15.34 16.97
N LEU A 9 -3.53 14.94 16.14
CA LEU A 9 -3.36 14.74 14.69
C LEU A 9 -3.60 16.02 13.88
N THR A 10 -4.08 17.09 14.51
CA THR A 10 -4.35 18.39 13.88
C THR A 10 -3.22 19.40 14.07
N ASP A 11 -2.14 19.00 14.72
CA ASP A 11 -1.00 19.87 14.99
C ASP A 11 -0.27 20.16 13.66
N ALA A 12 -0.58 21.31 13.06
CA ALA A 12 -0.08 21.74 11.76
C ALA A 12 1.46 21.77 11.69
N GLY A 13 2.15 21.68 12.83
CA GLY A 13 3.61 21.57 12.93
C GLY A 13 4.17 20.14 12.76
N ARG A 14 3.36 19.09 12.85
CA ARG A 14 3.86 17.70 12.85
C ARG A 14 4.02 17.10 11.45
N TRP A 15 3.12 17.43 10.52
CA TRP A 15 3.12 16.84 9.18
C TRP A 15 4.40 17.11 8.37
N PRO A 16 5.10 18.26 8.48
CA PRO A 16 6.36 18.47 7.77
C PRO A 16 7.43 17.45 8.19
N GLY A 17 7.54 17.17 9.50
CA GLY A 17 8.47 16.17 10.02
C GLY A 17 8.11 14.75 9.58
N VAL A 18 6.82 14.41 9.60
CA VAL A 18 6.35 13.11 9.07
C VAL A 18 6.70 12.97 7.58
N PHE A 19 6.57 14.03 6.79
CA PHE A 19 6.91 13.99 5.36
C PHE A 19 8.42 13.86 5.12
N GLU A 20 9.24 14.49 5.95
CA GLU A 20 10.70 14.30 5.92
C GLU A 20 11.08 12.85 6.23
N GLU A 21 10.51 12.27 7.29
CA GLU A 21 10.71 10.87 7.66
C GLU A 21 10.28 9.92 6.54
N MET A 22 9.08 10.11 5.99
CA MET A 22 8.58 9.27 4.89
C MET A 22 9.44 9.41 3.62
N THR A 23 9.89 10.62 3.28
CA THR A 23 10.80 10.85 2.15
C THR A 23 12.11 10.10 2.34
N THR A 24 12.64 10.10 3.57
CA THR A 24 13.87 9.38 3.93
C THR A 24 13.68 7.87 3.81
N ILE A 25 12.59 7.33 4.35
CA ILE A 25 12.24 5.91 4.24
C ILE A 25 12.14 5.48 2.77
N ILE A 26 11.49 6.28 1.92
CA ILE A 26 11.36 5.96 0.48
C ILE A 26 12.72 6.03 -0.20
N PHE A 27 13.52 7.06 0.08
CA PHE A 27 14.86 7.20 -0.48
C PHE A 27 15.72 5.97 -0.14
N ASP A 28 15.80 5.60 1.14
CA ASP A 28 16.59 4.45 1.60
C ASP A 28 16.08 3.14 0.98
N THR A 29 14.76 2.98 0.88
CA THR A 29 14.16 1.79 0.25
C THR A 29 14.54 1.69 -1.22
N VAL A 30 14.45 2.79 -1.98
CA VAL A 30 14.82 2.82 -3.40
C VAL A 30 16.32 2.61 -3.58
N ALA A 31 17.16 3.26 -2.78
CA ALA A 31 18.61 3.12 -2.86
C ALA A 31 19.07 1.68 -2.58
N ASN A 32 18.43 1.00 -1.62
CA ASN A 32 18.75 -0.39 -1.29
C ASN A 32 18.20 -1.40 -2.32
N THR A 33 17.04 -1.13 -2.92
CA THR A 33 16.42 -2.06 -3.90
C THR A 33 16.96 -1.86 -5.32
N LEU A 34 17.41 -0.65 -5.65
CA LEU A 34 17.92 -0.28 -6.97
C LEU A 34 19.28 0.44 -6.83
N PRO A 35 20.35 -0.27 -6.43
CA PRO A 35 21.64 0.34 -6.07
C PRO A 35 22.39 0.96 -7.26
N HIS A 36 21.93 0.72 -8.49
CA HIS A 36 22.51 1.29 -9.71
C HIS A 36 21.97 2.69 -10.03
N LEU A 37 20.91 3.15 -9.34
CA LEU A 37 20.40 4.50 -9.51
C LEU A 37 21.29 5.51 -8.79
N ASP A 38 21.55 6.64 -9.43
CA ASP A 38 22.32 7.70 -8.80
C ASP A 38 21.54 8.34 -7.64
N PRO A 39 22.21 8.80 -6.57
CA PRO A 39 21.55 9.34 -5.38
C PRO A 39 20.63 10.54 -5.66
N ARG A 40 20.92 11.35 -6.68
CA ARG A 40 20.11 12.53 -7.00
C ARG A 40 18.78 12.12 -7.63
N SER A 41 18.80 11.16 -8.55
CA SER A 41 17.59 10.57 -9.13
C SER A 41 16.75 9.86 -8.08
N THR A 42 17.38 9.11 -7.17
CA THR A 42 16.69 8.43 -6.06
C THR A 42 15.99 9.42 -5.12
N ARG A 43 16.66 10.52 -4.76
CA ARG A 43 16.05 11.60 -3.97
C ARG A 43 14.88 12.27 -4.69
N THR A 44 15.04 12.56 -5.98
CA THR A 44 13.98 13.14 -6.80
C THR A 44 12.76 12.21 -6.86
N CYS A 45 12.99 10.90 -7.01
CA CYS A 45 11.93 9.89 -6.97
C CYS A 45 11.19 9.91 -5.63
N ALA A 46 11.91 9.90 -4.49
CA ALA A 46 11.30 9.92 -3.16
C ALA A 46 10.41 11.15 -2.94
N VAL A 47 10.90 12.34 -3.31
CA VAL A 47 10.13 13.59 -3.23
C VAL A 47 8.88 13.53 -4.12
N ASN A 48 9.01 13.06 -5.35
CA ASN A 48 7.88 12.96 -6.28
C ASN A 48 6.80 11.99 -5.78
N VAL A 49 7.18 10.88 -5.15
CA VAL A 49 6.22 9.93 -4.54
C VAL A 49 5.45 10.60 -3.41
N ILE A 50 6.14 11.29 -2.49
CA ILE A 50 5.47 11.99 -1.39
C ILE A 50 4.58 13.12 -1.89
N ALA A 51 5.05 13.91 -2.87
CA ALA A 51 4.24 14.95 -3.49
C ALA A 51 2.95 14.37 -4.10
N ARG A 52 3.02 13.21 -4.76
CA ARG A 52 1.84 12.56 -5.31
C ARG A 52 0.89 12.08 -4.21
N ILE A 53 1.39 11.46 -3.15
CA ILE A 53 0.57 11.05 -2.00
C ILE A 53 -0.14 12.26 -1.38
N ALA A 54 0.57 13.37 -1.21
CA ALA A 54 0.02 14.60 -0.65
C ALA A 54 -1.07 15.21 -1.55
N THR A 55 -0.91 15.16 -2.87
CA THR A 55 -1.93 15.64 -3.81
C THR A 55 -3.19 14.78 -3.76
N GLU A 56 -3.06 13.46 -3.67
CA GLU A 56 -4.21 12.54 -3.72
C GLU A 56 -4.94 12.39 -2.38
N TYR A 57 -4.21 12.48 -1.26
CA TYR A 57 -4.75 12.23 0.09
C TYR A 57 -4.71 13.46 1.00
N GLY A 58 -4.23 14.60 0.50
CA GLY A 58 -4.15 15.86 1.24
C GLY A 58 -5.53 16.41 1.62
N GLY A 59 -5.59 17.15 2.73
CA GLY A 59 -6.83 17.71 3.25
C GLY A 59 -7.68 16.73 4.08
N GLY A 60 -7.28 15.46 4.17
CA GLY A 60 -7.89 14.44 5.01
C GLY A 60 -6.93 13.81 6.02
N SER A 61 -7.48 13.01 6.94
CA SER A 61 -6.69 12.15 7.82
C SER A 61 -6.62 10.74 7.24
N LEU A 62 -5.41 10.23 7.01
CA LEU A 62 -5.18 8.86 6.57
C LEU A 62 -4.87 7.96 7.76
N TYR A 63 -5.78 7.02 8.04
CA TYR A 63 -5.51 5.97 9.02
C TYR A 63 -4.64 4.86 8.43
N ILE A 64 -3.46 4.63 9.01
CA ILE A 64 -2.57 3.53 8.67
C ILE A 64 -2.69 2.44 9.75
N PRO A 65 -3.23 1.24 9.41
CA PRO A 65 -3.38 0.17 10.39
C PRO A 65 -2.03 -0.44 10.79
N LYS A 66 -1.94 -0.97 12.01
CA LYS A 66 -0.72 -1.61 12.55
C LYS A 66 -0.76 -3.14 12.41
N ASN A 67 0.42 -3.77 12.49
CA ASN A 67 0.64 -5.22 12.64
C ASN A 67 -0.04 -6.06 11.54
N ASP A 68 -0.66 -7.18 11.91
CA ASP A 68 -1.26 -8.16 10.99
C ASP A 68 -2.25 -7.56 10.00
N ALA A 69 -2.86 -6.41 10.31
CA ALA A 69 -3.75 -5.74 9.37
C ALA A 69 -3.00 -5.23 8.13
N ILE A 70 -1.83 -4.60 8.29
CA ILE A 70 -1.04 -4.14 7.15
C ILE A 70 -0.45 -5.32 6.38
N THR A 71 0.06 -6.35 7.07
CA THR A 71 0.59 -7.55 6.42
C THR A 71 -0.47 -8.28 5.59
N ARG A 72 -1.70 -8.38 6.11
CA ARG A 72 -2.83 -8.95 5.36
C ARG A 72 -3.21 -8.09 4.16
N ALA A 73 -3.22 -6.77 4.30
CA ALA A 73 -3.53 -5.86 3.21
C ALA A 73 -2.50 -5.98 2.07
N LEU A 74 -1.20 -5.99 2.39
CA LEU A 74 -0.12 -6.15 1.42
C LEU A 74 -0.20 -7.50 0.70
N ARG A 75 -0.34 -8.62 1.43
CA ARG A 75 -0.57 -9.94 0.82
C ARG A 75 -1.76 -9.94 -0.13
N ASN A 76 -2.86 -9.31 0.26
CA ASN A 76 -4.06 -9.26 -0.57
C ASN A 76 -3.86 -8.42 -1.84
N LEU A 77 -3.04 -7.37 -1.80
CA LEU A 77 -2.65 -6.60 -2.98
C LEU A 77 -1.76 -7.42 -3.92
N GLU A 78 -0.81 -8.18 -3.39
CA GLU A 78 0.01 -9.09 -4.19
C GLU A 78 -0.83 -10.17 -4.88
N ILE A 79 -1.75 -10.82 -4.14
CA ILE A 79 -2.69 -11.80 -4.71
C ILE A 79 -3.51 -11.19 -5.86
N TRP A 80 -3.96 -9.94 -5.69
CA TRP A 80 -4.69 -9.23 -6.74
C TRP A 80 -3.84 -8.95 -7.97
N ALA A 81 -2.59 -8.51 -7.77
CA ALA A 81 -1.66 -8.23 -8.87
C ALA A 81 -1.22 -9.50 -9.61
N GLU A 82 -1.10 -10.63 -8.91
CA GLU A 82 -0.72 -11.91 -9.50
C GLU A 82 -1.85 -12.56 -10.30
N HIS A 83 -3.11 -12.39 -9.90
CA HIS A 83 -4.25 -13.14 -10.47
C HIS A 83 -4.47 -12.87 -11.95
N ASP A 84 -4.51 -13.94 -12.76
CA ASP A 84 -4.68 -13.88 -14.22
C ASP A 84 -6.15 -13.89 -14.70
N GLY A 85 -7.12 -13.81 -13.78
CA GLY A 85 -8.54 -13.92 -14.12
C GLY A 85 -9.08 -15.35 -14.17
N THR A 86 -8.22 -16.37 -14.14
CA THR A 86 -8.62 -17.77 -14.30
C THR A 86 -8.78 -18.51 -12.96
N THR A 87 -9.35 -19.71 -13.00
CA THR A 87 -9.46 -20.59 -11.82
C THR A 87 -8.31 -21.60 -11.77
N ASN A 88 -7.96 -22.21 -12.91
CA ASN A 88 -7.06 -23.36 -13.00
C ASN A 88 -5.70 -23.03 -13.66
N GLY A 89 -5.47 -21.79 -14.08
CA GLY A 89 -4.20 -21.37 -14.68
C GLY A 89 -3.04 -21.32 -13.68
N PRO A 90 -1.81 -21.09 -14.16
CA PRO A 90 -0.62 -20.96 -13.32
C PRO A 90 -0.72 -19.81 -12.30
N HIS A 91 -1.52 -18.78 -12.61
CA HIS A 91 -1.88 -17.70 -11.70
C HIS A 91 -3.40 -17.65 -11.44
N GLY A 92 -4.07 -18.80 -11.59
CA GLY A 92 -5.46 -18.96 -11.25
C GLY A 92 -5.68 -19.17 -9.74
N ILE A 93 -6.93 -19.10 -9.31
CA ILE A 93 -7.35 -19.21 -7.90
C ILE A 93 -6.70 -20.40 -7.18
N ARG A 94 -6.68 -21.59 -7.80
CA ARG A 94 -6.12 -22.80 -7.18
C ARG A 94 -4.61 -22.72 -6.97
N ALA A 95 -3.88 -22.21 -7.96
CA ALA A 95 -2.43 -22.08 -7.88
C ALA A 95 -2.03 -21.05 -6.81
N ILE A 96 -2.73 -19.92 -6.76
CA ILE A 96 -2.54 -18.87 -5.75
C ILE A 96 -2.87 -19.40 -4.35
N ALA A 97 -4.00 -20.07 -4.17
CA ALA A 97 -4.40 -20.67 -2.90
C ALA A 97 -3.31 -21.60 -2.34
N LYS A 98 -2.73 -22.45 -3.20
CA LYS A 98 -1.60 -23.31 -2.84
C LYS A 98 -0.35 -22.52 -2.45
N ARG A 99 0.03 -21.51 -3.24
CA ARG A 99 1.24 -20.70 -3.01
C ARG A 99 1.19 -19.95 -1.69
N TYR A 100 0.06 -19.30 -1.41
CA TYR A 100 -0.14 -18.52 -0.18
C TYR A 100 -0.62 -19.36 1.01
N ARG A 101 -0.80 -20.68 0.84
CA ARG A 101 -1.31 -21.61 1.86
C ARG A 101 -2.67 -21.16 2.42
N MET A 102 -3.59 -20.80 1.53
CA MET A 102 -4.94 -20.34 1.85
C MET A 102 -5.98 -21.24 1.20
N SER A 103 -7.24 -21.14 1.64
CA SER A 103 -8.35 -21.79 0.94
C SER A 103 -8.67 -21.07 -0.38
N GLU A 104 -9.17 -21.80 -1.39
CA GLU A 104 -9.66 -21.19 -2.64
C GLU A 104 -10.75 -20.14 -2.36
N GLN A 105 -11.61 -20.39 -1.35
CA GLN A 105 -12.64 -19.44 -0.93
C GLN A 105 -12.06 -18.13 -0.39
N SER A 106 -10.98 -18.19 0.38
CA SER A 106 -10.30 -16.99 0.90
C SER A 106 -9.70 -16.15 -0.24
N VAL A 107 -9.07 -16.80 -1.22
CA VAL A 107 -8.55 -16.12 -2.41
C VAL A 107 -9.70 -15.47 -3.19
N TRP A 108 -10.80 -16.19 -3.40
CA TRP A 108 -11.97 -15.65 -4.08
C TRP A 108 -12.55 -14.41 -3.36
N MET A 109 -12.63 -14.44 -2.03
CA MET A 109 -13.10 -13.29 -1.23
C MET A 109 -12.19 -12.07 -1.37
N ILE A 110 -10.87 -12.28 -1.40
CA ILE A 110 -9.89 -11.20 -1.64
C ILE A 110 -10.13 -10.56 -3.01
N LEU A 111 -10.22 -11.37 -4.06
CA LEU A 111 -10.44 -10.88 -5.43
C LEU A 111 -11.79 -10.15 -5.57
N ARG A 112 -12.85 -10.68 -4.93
CA ARG A 112 -14.16 -10.01 -4.90
C ARG A 112 -14.07 -8.64 -4.23
N HIS A 113 -13.41 -8.54 -3.08
CA HIS A 113 -13.26 -7.28 -2.35
C HIS A 113 -12.52 -6.25 -3.21
N GLN A 114 -11.43 -6.64 -3.88
CA GLN A 114 -10.67 -5.74 -4.75
C GLN A 114 -11.47 -5.24 -5.96
N ARG A 115 -12.28 -6.11 -6.59
CA ARG A 115 -13.20 -5.68 -7.66
C ARG A 115 -14.19 -4.61 -7.19
N GLN A 116 -14.69 -4.72 -5.97
CA GLN A 116 -15.61 -3.73 -5.39
C GLN A 116 -14.92 -2.39 -5.13
N LEU A 117 -13.67 -2.40 -4.68
CA LEU A 117 -12.88 -1.18 -4.48
C LEU A 117 -12.59 -0.47 -5.81
N ASN A 118 -12.15 -1.21 -6.83
CA ASN A 118 -11.84 -0.63 -8.14
C ASN A 118 -13.09 -0.09 -8.86
N HIS A 119 -14.25 -0.72 -8.69
CA HIS A 119 -15.50 -0.20 -9.23
C HIS A 119 -15.91 1.14 -8.59
N LYS A 120 -15.61 1.33 -7.29
CA LYS A 120 -15.92 2.61 -6.60
C LYS A 120 -14.99 3.73 -7.05
N ASN A 121 -13.72 3.43 -7.31
CA ASN A 121 -12.73 4.43 -7.71
C ASN A 121 -12.90 4.92 -9.15
N ASN A 122 -13.46 4.10 -10.05
CA ASN A 122 -13.71 4.47 -11.45
C ASN A 122 -15.09 5.12 -11.70
N ALA A 123 -15.88 5.34 -10.64
CA ALA A 123 -17.22 5.93 -10.71
C ALA A 123 -17.27 7.41 -10.28
N VAL A 124 -16.10 8.04 -10.21
CA VAL A 124 -15.88 9.48 -9.95
C VAL A 124 -15.20 10.08 -11.18
#